data_AF-A0A1B7TES0-F1
#
_entry.id   AF-A0A1B7TES0-F1
#
_cell.length_a   1.000
_cell.length_b   1.000
_cell.length_c   1.000
_cell.angle_alpha   90.00
_cell.angle_beta   90.00
_cell.angle_gamma   90.00
#
_symmetry.space_group_name_H-M   'P 1'
#
loop_
_entity.id
_entity.type
_entity.pdbx_description
1 polymer ?
#
loop_
_entity_poly.entity_id
_entity_poly.type
_entity_poly.pdbx_seq_one_letter_code
_entity_poly.pdbx_strand_id
1 'polypeptide(L)'
;MTINVKNISVLMVLLSNIALTIASSPSSTNTARPSFVCKVADKNNNIVFNHTIPNFLANDSICDCCDCSDEFYKKSENYCDDLLNEYNSILVDDYLKKNLLQGKTKLFDILFDDNDEIKETIKKLNERKSLLEEEPYKFTDLDLVNEIKDLINEYLDKIVSSNKGLHDSENFFNLKNFFEKDLPIIFTNDKTEKNEKLIKKHQKLVNAKALINKYNVIKLLISIKENESALEFNHYDKLLALDPIIEKYADLYYNSDTITYKLKNILQAAPANDAIIKKLELTKQIKELEEELAELLKLHRKDQIEAKIHAYFQSTEQEDLVSQFGKYEYILTRDRRLYQKPISQENDNIYLIGELDSLKFDNSEESNNDKKTKFIKDIIWKQVQNTETNHLHKAIPSADSEIFGKIMDLNNGLELNLFRGDKCWMGPRRSAKIRMHCSVNMFDVVEVVEVKKCSYLIDVGSVFGCI
;
A
#
# COMPACT_ATOMS: atom_id res chain seq x y z
N MET A 1 55.33 -69.45 18.94
CA MET A 1 53.87 -69.26 18.73
C MET A 1 53.71 -68.22 17.64
N THR A 2 53.66 -68.68 16.39
CA THR A 2 53.64 -67.85 15.18
C THR A 2 52.22 -67.39 14.91
N ILE A 3 51.97 -66.08 15.05
CA ILE A 3 50.67 -65.46 14.79
C ILE A 3 50.45 -65.47 13.28
N ASN A 4 49.35 -66.11 12.87
CA ASN A 4 48.96 -66.27 11.49
C ASN A 4 48.42 -64.94 10.92
N VAL A 5 49.25 -64.27 10.12
CA VAL A 5 49.04 -62.91 9.60
C VAL A 5 47.83 -62.81 8.66
N LYS A 6 47.27 -63.93 8.18
CA LYS A 6 46.10 -63.94 7.28
C LYS A 6 44.79 -63.47 7.92
N ASN A 7 44.69 -63.41 9.24
CA ASN A 7 43.48 -62.93 9.93
C ASN A 7 43.51 -61.43 10.27
N ILE A 8 44.63 -60.73 10.11
CA ILE A 8 44.73 -59.29 10.41
C ILE A 8 44.11 -58.45 9.28
N SER A 9 44.19 -58.91 8.04
CA SER A 9 43.61 -58.22 6.88
C SER A 9 42.09 -58.18 6.92
N VAL A 10 41.44 -59.22 7.46
CA VAL A 10 39.97 -59.27 7.61
C VAL A 10 39.51 -58.38 8.77
N LEU A 11 40.29 -58.28 9.85
CA LEU A 11 39.98 -57.41 10.99
C LEU A 11 40.14 -55.91 10.64
N MET A 12 41.11 -55.55 9.79
CA MET A 12 41.29 -54.18 9.28
C MET A 12 40.13 -53.73 8.37
N VAL A 13 39.58 -54.62 7.53
CA VAL A 13 38.42 -54.30 6.66
C VAL A 13 37.11 -54.24 7.44
N LEU A 14 36.99 -54.97 8.55
CA LEU A 14 35.84 -54.85 9.47
C LEU A 14 35.91 -53.58 10.32
N LEU A 15 37.09 -53.15 10.77
CA LEU A 15 37.27 -51.90 11.51
C LEU A 15 37.12 -50.65 10.63
N SER A 16 37.48 -50.71 9.33
CA SER A 16 37.25 -49.59 8.40
C SER A 16 35.76 -49.39 8.06
N ASN A 17 34.94 -50.44 8.12
CA ASN A 17 33.49 -50.33 7.89
C ASN A 17 32.68 -49.93 9.14
N ILE A 18 33.22 -50.16 10.34
CA ILE A 18 32.59 -49.70 11.60
C ILE A 18 32.98 -48.25 11.92
N ALA A 19 34.15 -47.77 11.47
CA ALA A 19 34.54 -46.37 11.58
C ALA A 19 33.82 -45.44 10.57
N LEU A 20 33.21 -45.98 9.51
CA LEU A 20 32.45 -45.20 8.53
C LEU A 20 30.94 -45.10 8.83
N THR A 21 30.45 -45.73 9.91
CA THR A 21 29.02 -45.71 10.30
C THR A 21 28.72 -44.90 11.56
N ILE A 22 29.70 -44.14 12.10
CA ILE A 22 29.49 -43.20 13.23
C ILE A 22 29.89 -41.74 12.87
N ALA A 23 30.36 -41.48 11.65
CA ALA A 23 30.63 -40.12 11.16
C ALA A 23 29.71 -39.69 9.99
N SER A 24 28.54 -40.33 9.88
CA SER A 24 27.44 -39.90 9.02
C SER A 24 26.15 -39.86 9.83
N SER A 25 26.18 -39.19 10.98
CA SER A 25 24.96 -38.48 11.37
C SER A 25 24.73 -37.49 10.24
N PRO A 26 23.64 -37.60 9.46
CA PRO A 26 23.28 -36.49 8.59
C PRO A 26 23.22 -35.29 9.53
N SER A 27 24.07 -34.29 9.30
CA SER A 27 23.76 -32.95 9.78
C SER A 27 22.32 -32.75 9.33
N SER A 28 21.38 -32.81 10.27
CA SER A 28 19.98 -32.73 9.93
C SER A 28 19.90 -31.43 9.16
N THR A 29 19.63 -31.55 7.86
CA THR A 29 19.24 -30.44 7.01
C THR A 29 18.34 -29.60 7.88
N ASN A 30 18.69 -28.33 8.09
CA ASN A 30 17.86 -27.37 8.81
C ASN A 30 16.44 -27.49 8.25
N THR A 31 15.63 -28.38 8.82
CA THR A 31 14.21 -28.47 8.56
C THR A 31 13.73 -27.23 9.25
N ALA A 32 13.60 -26.16 8.45
CA ALA A 32 13.13 -24.87 8.89
C ALA A 32 12.02 -25.13 9.89
N ARG A 33 12.24 -24.70 11.14
CA ARG A 33 11.23 -24.88 12.18
C ARG A 33 9.92 -24.33 11.61
N PRO A 34 8.79 -25.02 11.78
CA PRO A 34 7.52 -24.46 11.36
C PRO A 34 7.43 -23.03 11.91
N SER A 35 6.93 -22.11 11.09
CA SER A 35 6.66 -20.73 11.47
C SER A 35 5.15 -20.58 11.63
N PHE A 36 4.70 -19.80 12.61
CA PHE A 36 3.30 -19.46 12.76
C PHE A 36 2.94 -18.32 11.78
N VAL A 37 1.79 -18.40 11.12
CA VAL A 37 1.35 -17.39 10.13
C VAL A 37 0.28 -16.51 10.76
N CYS A 38 0.64 -15.26 11.05
CA CYS A 38 -0.31 -14.22 11.42
C CYS A 38 -1.03 -13.71 10.18
N LYS A 39 -2.35 -13.55 10.25
CA LYS A 39 -3.18 -13.01 9.17
C LYS A 39 -3.71 -11.65 9.57
N VAL A 40 -3.56 -10.66 8.69
CA VAL A 40 -4.15 -9.34 8.88
C VAL A 40 -5.33 -9.24 7.93
N ALA A 41 -6.53 -9.19 8.50
CA ALA A 41 -7.78 -9.12 7.74
C ALA A 41 -8.46 -7.75 7.92
N ASP A 42 -9.12 -7.28 6.87
CA ASP A 42 -9.97 -6.09 6.93
C ASP A 42 -11.27 -6.35 7.70
N LYS A 43 -12.10 -5.31 7.84
CA LYS A 43 -13.42 -5.39 8.50
C LYS A 43 -14.39 -6.38 7.84
N ASN A 44 -14.15 -6.76 6.59
CA ASN A 44 -14.92 -7.76 5.86
C ASN A 44 -14.30 -9.16 5.93
N ASN A 45 -13.28 -9.34 6.77
CA ASN A 45 -12.52 -10.57 6.92
C ASN A 45 -11.75 -10.99 5.64
N ASN A 46 -11.50 -10.05 4.73
CA ASN A 46 -10.59 -10.27 3.61
C ASN A 46 -9.16 -10.15 4.12
N ILE A 47 -8.35 -11.18 3.86
CA ILE A 47 -6.94 -11.16 4.20
C ILE A 47 -6.24 -10.12 3.32
N VAL A 48 -5.71 -9.07 3.94
CA VAL A 48 -4.96 -8.01 3.26
C VAL A 48 -3.51 -8.44 3.09
N PHE A 49 -2.90 -8.98 4.15
CA PHE A 49 -1.58 -9.58 4.09
C PHE A 49 -1.35 -10.58 5.23
N ASN A 50 -0.31 -11.40 5.07
CA ASN A 50 0.14 -12.37 6.06
C ASN A 50 1.55 -12.01 6.52
N HIS A 51 1.94 -12.45 7.70
CA HIS A 51 3.36 -12.47 8.08
C HIS A 51 3.66 -13.69 8.93
N THR A 52 4.92 -14.12 8.95
CA THR A 52 5.35 -15.32 9.68
C THR A 52 6.16 -14.94 10.91
N ILE A 53 5.80 -15.47 12.06
CA ILE A 53 6.59 -15.38 13.30
C ILE A 53 7.27 -16.72 13.60
N PRO A 54 8.45 -16.72 14.24
CA PRO A 54 9.05 -17.94 14.73
C PRO A 54 8.15 -18.68 15.73
N ASN A 55 8.11 -20.02 15.67
CA ASN A 55 7.29 -20.83 16.58
C ASN A 55 7.57 -20.63 18.08
N PHE A 56 8.74 -20.10 18.48
CA PHE A 56 9.04 -19.85 19.89
C PHE A 56 8.34 -18.60 20.43
N LEU A 57 7.83 -17.74 19.55
CA LEU A 57 7.01 -16.58 19.89
C LEU A 57 5.53 -16.97 20.02
N ALA A 58 5.08 -18.00 19.31
CA ALA A 58 3.70 -18.47 19.45
C ALA A 58 3.48 -19.15 20.82
N ASN A 59 2.45 -18.70 21.54
CA ASN A 59 2.11 -19.12 22.91
C ASN A 59 3.15 -18.74 23.96
N ASP A 60 3.80 -17.59 23.80
CA ASP A 60 4.74 -17.04 24.79
C ASP A 60 4.08 -16.04 25.77
N SER A 61 2.75 -15.90 25.70
CA SER A 61 1.91 -14.96 26.46
C SER A 61 1.99 -13.49 26.02
N ILE A 62 2.73 -13.21 24.95
CA ILE A 62 2.81 -11.91 24.28
C ILE A 62 2.08 -12.04 22.94
N CYS A 63 1.27 -11.04 22.58
CA CYS A 63 0.71 -11.03 21.23
C CYS A 63 1.73 -10.48 20.24
N ASP A 64 2.04 -11.28 19.25
CA ASP A 64 2.82 -10.88 18.09
C ASP A 64 1.96 -10.77 16.83
N CYS A 65 0.84 -11.50 16.73
CA CYS A 65 -0.17 -11.21 15.72
C CYS A 65 -1.07 -10.03 16.16
N CYS A 66 -1.58 -9.26 15.18
CA CYS A 66 -2.45 -8.12 15.45
C CYS A 66 -3.81 -8.48 16.07
N ASP A 67 -4.25 -9.71 15.85
CA ASP A 67 -5.46 -10.31 16.40
C ASP A 67 -5.16 -11.26 17.58
N CYS A 68 -3.91 -11.36 18.01
CA CYS A 68 -3.43 -12.33 19.01
C CYS A 68 -3.73 -13.80 18.67
N SER A 69 -3.89 -14.13 17.39
CA SER A 69 -4.17 -15.52 16.96
C SER A 69 -3.05 -16.51 17.26
N ASP A 70 -1.86 -16.01 17.58
CA ASP A 70 -0.70 -16.75 18.06
C ASP A 70 -0.83 -17.28 19.50
N GLU A 71 -1.79 -16.78 20.29
CA GLU A 71 -1.95 -17.08 21.71
C GLU A 71 -3.23 -17.89 22.02
N PHE A 72 -3.11 -19.13 22.50
CA PHE A 72 -4.27 -19.99 22.81
C PHE A 72 -5.08 -19.53 24.03
N TYR A 73 -4.42 -18.91 25.01
CA TYR A 73 -4.99 -18.68 26.34
C TYR A 73 -5.36 -17.21 26.62
N LYS A 74 -5.03 -16.29 25.70
CA LYS A 74 -5.20 -14.85 25.91
C LYS A 74 -6.09 -14.27 24.82
N LYS A 75 -7.30 -13.84 25.20
CA LYS A 75 -8.08 -12.92 24.38
C LYS A 75 -7.57 -11.51 24.68
N SER A 76 -6.99 -10.86 23.70
CA SER A 76 -6.52 -9.47 23.81
C SER A 76 -7.24 -8.58 22.82
N GLU A 77 -6.98 -7.28 22.94
CA GLU A 77 -7.44 -6.28 21.98
C GLU A 77 -6.86 -6.57 20.60
N ASN A 78 -7.73 -6.56 19.59
CA ASN A 78 -7.35 -6.68 18.19
C ASN A 78 -6.96 -5.28 17.68
N TYR A 79 -5.71 -5.13 17.25
CA TYR A 79 -5.16 -3.90 16.70
C TYR A 79 -4.89 -4.00 15.18
N CYS A 80 -5.50 -4.98 14.50
CA CYS A 80 -5.37 -5.13 13.05
C CYS A 80 -5.94 -3.93 12.28
N ASP A 81 -7.01 -3.29 12.78
CA ASP A 81 -7.56 -2.08 12.17
C ASP A 81 -6.55 -0.92 12.25
N ASP A 82 -5.90 -0.71 13.39
CA ASP A 82 -4.88 0.33 13.56
C ASP A 82 -3.67 0.06 12.66
N LEU A 83 -3.20 -1.21 12.64
CA LEU A 83 -2.13 -1.67 11.77
C LEU A 83 -2.49 -1.43 10.29
N LEU A 84 -3.72 -1.74 9.88
CA LEU A 84 -4.19 -1.51 8.52
C LEU A 84 -4.28 -0.03 8.21
N ASN A 85 -4.76 0.80 9.14
CA ASN A 85 -4.83 2.25 8.95
C ASN A 85 -3.44 2.85 8.78
N GLU A 86 -2.44 2.34 9.49
CA GLU A 86 -1.05 2.80 9.40
C GLU A 86 -0.37 2.30 8.11
N TYR A 87 -0.59 1.04 7.72
CA TYR A 87 -0.16 0.57 6.39
C TYR A 87 -0.82 1.38 5.28
N ASN A 88 -2.13 1.62 5.42
CA ASN A 88 -2.86 2.44 4.50
C ASN A 88 -2.30 3.85 4.52
N SER A 89 -2.00 4.48 5.66
CA SER A 89 -1.39 5.82 5.65
C SER A 89 -0.06 5.80 4.88
N ILE A 90 0.80 4.80 5.08
CA ILE A 90 2.05 4.67 4.28
C ILE A 90 1.76 4.51 2.77
N LEU A 91 0.76 3.70 2.39
CA LEU A 91 0.40 3.42 0.99
C LEU A 91 -0.52 4.47 0.33
N VAL A 92 -1.29 5.20 1.13
CA VAL A 92 -2.41 6.08 0.78
C VAL A 92 -2.07 7.55 1.02
N ASP A 93 -1.14 7.92 1.91
CA ASP A 93 -0.82 9.32 2.30
C ASP A 93 -0.22 10.19 1.19
N ASP A 94 -0.46 9.90 -0.08
CA ASP A 94 0.22 10.51 -1.21
C ASP A 94 1.73 10.31 -1.18
N TYR A 95 2.40 10.02 -0.06
CA TYR A 95 3.86 10.05 0.03
C TYR A 95 4.49 9.05 -0.93
N LEU A 96 4.08 7.78 -0.89
CA LEU A 96 4.62 6.78 -1.82
C LEU A 96 4.17 7.01 -3.27
N LYS A 97 2.89 7.29 -3.50
CA LYS A 97 2.36 7.48 -4.87
C LYS A 97 2.87 8.77 -5.51
N LYS A 98 2.84 9.89 -4.78
CA LYS A 98 3.35 11.21 -5.19
C LYS A 98 4.85 11.15 -5.39
N ASN A 99 5.62 10.57 -4.47
CA ASN A 99 7.08 10.45 -4.67
C ASN A 99 7.43 9.53 -5.83
N LEU A 100 6.72 8.40 -5.98
CA LEU A 100 6.94 7.48 -7.10
C LEU A 100 6.63 8.14 -8.44
N LEU A 101 5.46 8.76 -8.55
CA LEU A 101 5.02 9.37 -9.79
C LEU A 101 5.85 10.62 -10.13
N GLN A 102 6.07 11.52 -9.16
CA GLN A 102 6.90 12.71 -9.39
C GLN A 102 8.36 12.33 -9.65
N GLY A 103 8.88 11.31 -8.96
CA GLY A 103 10.21 10.77 -9.20
C GLY A 103 10.34 10.17 -10.61
N LYS A 104 9.33 9.40 -11.05
CA LYS A 104 9.21 8.90 -12.43
C LYS A 104 9.20 10.03 -13.43
N THR A 105 8.30 11.00 -13.28
CA THR A 105 8.20 12.16 -14.16
C THR A 105 9.55 12.87 -14.29
N LYS A 106 10.21 13.18 -13.17
CA LYS A 106 11.54 13.82 -13.18
C LYS A 106 12.61 12.94 -13.84
N LEU A 107 12.62 11.63 -13.58
CA LEU A 107 13.54 10.70 -14.22
C LEU A 107 13.37 10.76 -15.75
N PHE A 108 12.13 10.75 -16.23
CA PHE A 108 11.85 10.83 -17.65
C PHE A 108 12.23 12.17 -18.25
N ASP A 109 12.00 13.28 -17.56
CA ASP A 109 12.48 14.61 -17.98
C ASP A 109 14.01 14.62 -18.18
N ILE A 110 14.76 13.93 -17.31
CA ILE A 110 16.23 13.85 -17.39
C ILE A 110 16.68 12.93 -18.52
N LEU A 111 16.08 11.74 -18.63
CA LEU A 111 16.55 10.72 -19.57
C LEU A 111 16.06 11.00 -20.99
N PHE A 112 14.89 11.62 -21.17
CA PHE A 112 14.23 11.76 -22.47
C PHE A 112 13.98 13.23 -22.83
N ASP A 113 14.92 14.11 -22.49
CA ASP A 113 14.89 15.52 -22.94
C ASP A 113 14.89 15.65 -24.48
N ASP A 114 15.27 14.58 -25.19
CA ASP A 114 15.24 14.44 -26.65
C ASP A 114 13.89 13.96 -27.22
N ASN A 115 12.92 13.57 -26.39
CA ASN A 115 11.62 13.08 -26.82
C ASN A 115 10.52 14.13 -26.57
N ASP A 116 10.19 14.88 -27.63
CA ASP A 116 9.20 15.97 -27.60
C ASP A 116 7.80 15.51 -27.14
N GLU A 117 7.38 14.28 -27.47
CA GLU A 117 6.05 13.76 -27.13
C GLU A 117 5.92 13.46 -25.63
N ILE A 118 6.93 12.83 -25.04
CA ILE A 118 6.98 12.59 -23.58
C ILE A 118 7.02 13.93 -22.83
N LYS A 119 7.85 14.86 -23.31
CA LYS A 119 8.01 16.18 -22.71
C LYS A 119 6.72 17.00 -22.76
N GLU A 120 6.00 16.97 -23.88
CA GLU A 120 4.70 17.63 -24.00
C GLU A 120 3.66 17.03 -23.06
N THR A 121 3.61 15.70 -22.94
CA THR A 121 2.69 14.99 -22.05
C THR A 121 2.97 15.30 -20.58
N ILE A 122 4.23 15.28 -20.17
CA ILE A 122 4.65 15.64 -18.80
C ILE A 122 4.31 17.11 -18.51
N LYS A 123 4.55 18.01 -19.46
CA LYS A 123 4.19 19.43 -19.31
C LYS A 123 2.68 19.61 -19.09
N LYS A 124 1.84 18.97 -19.91
CA LYS A 124 0.36 18.99 -19.73
C LYS A 124 -0.03 18.43 -18.36
N LEU A 125 0.58 17.34 -17.93
CA LEU A 125 0.30 16.72 -16.63
C LEU A 125 0.62 17.69 -15.48
N ASN A 126 1.79 18.34 -15.51
CA ASN A 126 2.21 19.28 -14.49
C ASN A 126 1.32 20.54 -14.45
N GLU A 127 0.95 21.08 -15.60
CA GLU A 127 0.01 22.22 -15.70
C GLU A 127 -1.37 21.88 -15.11
N ARG A 128 -1.87 20.66 -15.34
CA ARG A 128 -3.16 20.22 -14.78
C ARG A 128 -3.07 19.99 -13.27
N LYS A 129 -1.94 19.47 -12.77
CA LYS A 129 -1.72 19.31 -11.33
C LYS A 129 -1.59 20.64 -10.59
N SER A 130 -0.88 21.62 -11.16
CA SER A 130 -0.80 22.95 -10.54
C SER A 130 -2.17 23.61 -10.44
N LEU A 131 -3.01 23.48 -11.47
CA LEU A 131 -4.40 23.97 -11.43
C LEU A 131 -5.26 23.28 -10.35
N LEU A 132 -4.93 22.05 -9.97
CA LEU A 132 -5.62 21.32 -8.90
C LEU A 132 -5.15 21.78 -7.51
N GLU A 133 -3.87 22.15 -7.36
CA GLU A 133 -3.27 22.61 -6.10
C GLU A 133 -3.57 24.10 -5.80
N GLU A 134 -3.72 24.95 -6.82
CA GLU A 134 -3.97 26.40 -6.68
C GLU A 134 -5.40 26.77 -6.24
N GLU A 135 -6.33 25.81 -6.15
CA GLU A 135 -7.66 26.06 -5.57
C GLU A 135 -7.64 25.70 -4.07
N PRO A 136 -7.42 26.66 -3.14
CA PRO A 136 -7.47 26.42 -1.70
C PRO A 136 -8.91 26.25 -1.25
N TYR A 137 -9.60 25.23 -1.77
CA TYR A 137 -10.89 24.83 -1.27
C TYR A 137 -10.65 23.98 -0.02
N LYS A 138 -10.56 24.65 1.13
CA LYS A 138 -10.89 24.04 2.42
C LYS A 138 -12.40 23.80 2.44
N PHE A 139 -12.87 22.85 1.64
CA PHE A 139 -14.07 22.12 2.01
C PHE A 139 -13.59 21.21 3.14
N THR A 140 -13.79 21.61 4.40
CA THR A 140 -13.62 20.59 5.44
C THR A 140 -14.68 19.53 5.14
N ASP A 141 -14.35 18.24 5.25
CA ASP A 141 -15.37 17.18 5.13
C ASP A 141 -16.56 17.46 6.05
N LEU A 142 -16.32 18.23 7.13
CA LEU A 142 -17.32 18.74 8.05
C LEU A 142 -18.32 19.71 7.41
N ASP A 143 -17.91 20.60 6.51
CA ASP A 143 -18.81 21.56 5.83
C ASP A 143 -19.73 20.86 4.83
N LEU A 144 -19.21 19.89 4.07
CA LEU A 144 -20.04 19.07 3.16
C LEU A 144 -21.00 18.18 3.95
N VAL A 145 -20.51 17.57 5.03
CA VAL A 145 -21.35 16.77 5.94
C VAL A 145 -22.40 17.63 6.60
N ASN A 146 -22.10 18.88 6.98
CA ASN A 146 -23.07 19.80 7.57
C ASN A 146 -24.08 20.30 6.54
N GLU A 147 -23.66 20.60 5.31
CA GLU A 147 -24.57 21.00 4.23
C GLU A 147 -25.50 19.84 3.82
N ILE A 148 -24.99 18.60 3.79
CA ILE A 148 -25.79 17.39 3.60
C ILE A 148 -26.74 17.17 4.79
N LYS A 149 -26.27 17.35 6.04
CA LYS A 149 -27.11 17.27 7.24
C LYS A 149 -28.22 18.31 7.20
N ASP A 150 -27.93 19.54 6.80
CA ASP A 150 -28.90 20.63 6.74
C ASP A 150 -29.93 20.39 5.63
N LEU A 151 -29.52 19.88 4.47
CA LEU A 151 -30.44 19.44 3.41
C LEU A 151 -31.34 18.27 3.87
N ILE A 152 -30.77 17.30 4.59
CA ILE A 152 -31.52 16.18 5.15
C ILE A 152 -32.49 16.69 6.21
N ASN A 153 -32.06 17.57 7.11
CA ASN A 153 -32.88 18.16 8.17
C ASN A 153 -34.00 19.02 7.59
N GLU A 154 -33.75 19.83 6.56
CA GLU A 154 -34.78 20.60 5.86
C GLU A 154 -35.83 19.67 5.21
N TYR A 155 -35.38 18.56 4.63
CA TYR A 155 -36.28 17.58 4.02
C TYR A 155 -37.08 16.80 5.08
N LEU A 156 -36.44 16.43 6.19
CA LEU A 156 -37.08 15.77 7.33
C LEU A 156 -38.07 16.69 8.04
N ASP A 157 -37.72 17.95 8.27
CA ASP A 157 -38.59 18.95 8.86
C ASP A 157 -39.80 19.22 7.97
N LYS A 158 -39.63 19.24 6.64
CA LYS A 158 -40.75 19.27 5.69
C LYS A 158 -41.64 18.02 5.82
N ILE A 159 -41.08 16.83 6.02
CA ILE A 159 -41.86 15.60 6.22
C ILE A 159 -42.60 15.60 7.57
N VAL A 160 -41.94 16.05 8.64
CA VAL A 160 -42.47 16.09 10.01
C VAL A 160 -43.54 17.17 10.16
N SER A 161 -43.31 18.36 9.61
CA SER A 161 -44.30 19.44 9.59
C SER A 161 -45.52 19.12 8.71
N SER A 162 -45.38 18.18 7.77
CA SER A 162 -46.48 17.67 6.94
C SER A 162 -47.34 16.58 7.62
N ASN A 163 -46.87 15.94 8.70
CA ASN A 163 -47.56 14.79 9.32
C ASN A 163 -47.65 14.94 10.84
N LYS A 164 -48.63 15.72 11.30
CA LYS A 164 -49.05 15.72 12.71
C LYS A 164 -49.95 14.52 13.00
N GLY A 165 -49.38 13.44 13.55
CA GLY A 165 -50.19 12.37 14.15
C GLY A 165 -49.46 11.09 14.54
N LEU A 166 -49.02 11.03 15.81
CA LEU A 166 -49.03 9.90 16.77
C LEU A 166 -48.73 8.42 16.36
N HIS A 167 -48.27 8.10 15.15
CA HIS A 167 -48.14 6.71 14.68
C HIS A 167 -46.71 6.16 14.54
N ASP A 168 -45.68 6.82 15.06
CA ASP A 168 -44.29 6.45 14.73
C ASP A 168 -43.83 5.08 15.26
N SER A 169 -44.45 4.53 16.30
CA SER A 169 -44.16 3.13 16.73
C SER A 169 -44.85 2.09 15.84
N GLU A 170 -46.03 2.42 15.31
CA GLU A 170 -46.80 1.55 14.41
C GLU A 170 -46.19 1.55 13.01
N ASN A 171 -45.60 2.67 12.59
CA ASN A 171 -44.84 2.80 11.35
C ASN A 171 -43.63 1.87 11.33
N PHE A 172 -42.93 1.72 12.47
CA PHE A 172 -41.80 0.80 12.57
C PHE A 172 -42.22 -0.68 12.51
N PHE A 173 -43.30 -1.06 13.21
CA PHE A 173 -43.83 -2.43 13.18
C PHE A 173 -44.37 -2.82 11.79
N ASN A 174 -45.01 -1.87 11.11
CA ASN A 174 -45.49 -2.04 9.74
C ASN A 174 -44.34 -2.17 8.73
N LEU A 175 -43.22 -1.48 8.96
CA LEU A 175 -42.02 -1.60 8.13
C LEU A 175 -41.43 -3.01 8.22
N LYS A 176 -41.30 -3.55 9.44
CA LYS A 176 -40.79 -4.91 9.66
C LYS A 176 -41.68 -5.98 9.02
N ASN A 177 -43.00 -5.91 9.24
CA ASN A 177 -43.94 -6.84 8.62
C ASN A 177 -43.93 -6.75 7.08
N PHE A 178 -43.76 -5.55 6.52
CA PHE A 178 -43.67 -5.36 5.08
C PHE A 178 -42.45 -6.07 4.48
N PHE A 179 -41.27 -5.93 5.09
CA PHE A 179 -40.05 -6.59 4.59
C PHE A 179 -40.08 -8.11 4.74
N GLU A 180 -40.59 -8.63 5.87
CA GLU A 180 -40.55 -10.06 6.15
C GLU A 180 -41.64 -10.87 5.42
N LYS A 181 -42.82 -10.29 5.20
CA LYS A 181 -43.99 -11.04 4.68
C LYS A 181 -44.48 -10.56 3.33
N ASP A 182 -44.54 -9.25 3.13
CA ASP A 182 -45.19 -8.68 1.95
C ASP A 182 -44.24 -8.59 0.76
N LEU A 183 -42.97 -8.26 1.00
CA LEU A 183 -41.96 -8.09 -0.04
C LEU A 183 -41.71 -9.37 -0.87
N PRO A 184 -41.52 -10.57 -0.28
CA PRO A 184 -41.31 -11.80 -1.06
C PRO A 184 -42.51 -12.14 -1.95
N ILE A 185 -43.73 -11.87 -1.47
CA ILE A 185 -44.98 -12.10 -2.19
C ILE A 185 -45.11 -11.16 -3.40
N ILE A 186 -44.66 -9.91 -3.27
CA ILE A 186 -44.67 -8.92 -4.35
C ILE A 186 -43.68 -9.30 -5.46
N PHE A 187 -42.49 -9.83 -5.11
CA PHE A 187 -41.45 -10.15 -6.08
C PHE A 187 -41.57 -11.54 -6.74
N THR A 188 -42.30 -12.48 -6.12
CA THR A 188 -42.50 -13.83 -6.68
C THR A 188 -43.54 -13.88 -7.80
N ASN A 189 -44.26 -12.78 -8.08
CA ASN A 189 -45.30 -12.68 -9.12
C ASN A 189 -46.38 -13.79 -9.04
N ASP A 190 -46.60 -14.36 -7.86
CA ASP A 190 -47.60 -15.39 -7.63
C ASP A 190 -49.00 -14.75 -7.62
N LYS A 191 -49.77 -14.94 -8.71
CA LYS A 191 -51.06 -14.30 -8.98
C LYS A 191 -52.24 -14.97 -8.26
N THR A 192 -52.07 -15.35 -6.99
CA THR A 192 -53.25 -15.70 -6.19
C THR A 192 -54.07 -14.43 -5.90
N GLU A 193 -55.39 -14.58 -5.76
CA GLU A 193 -56.31 -13.45 -5.53
C GLU A 193 -55.95 -12.64 -4.26
N LYS A 194 -55.34 -13.30 -3.27
CA LYS A 194 -54.82 -12.68 -2.05
C LYS A 194 -53.58 -11.81 -2.32
N ASN A 195 -52.68 -12.28 -3.18
CA ASN A 195 -51.44 -11.58 -3.53
C ASN A 195 -51.69 -10.42 -4.49
N GLU A 196 -52.67 -10.52 -5.40
CA GLU A 196 -53.01 -9.40 -6.29
C GLU A 196 -53.53 -8.16 -5.53
N LYS A 197 -54.29 -8.37 -4.44
CA LYS A 197 -54.70 -7.26 -3.55
C LYS A 197 -53.49 -6.62 -2.84
N LEU A 198 -52.49 -7.42 -2.50
CA LEU A 198 -51.27 -7.00 -1.82
C LEU A 198 -50.33 -6.23 -2.77
N ILE A 199 -50.17 -6.73 -4.00
CA ILE A 199 -49.46 -6.05 -5.09
C ILE A 199 -50.15 -4.72 -5.43
N LYS A 200 -51.49 -4.68 -5.52
CA LYS A 200 -52.26 -3.43 -5.70
C LYS A 200 -52.09 -2.45 -4.54
N LYS A 201 -52.07 -2.94 -3.29
CA LYS A 201 -51.85 -2.10 -2.09
C LYS A 201 -50.47 -1.43 -2.11
N HIS A 202 -49.45 -2.09 -2.66
CA HIS A 202 -48.08 -1.60 -2.75
C HIS A 202 -47.68 -1.18 -4.18
N GLN A 203 -48.63 -0.87 -5.06
CA GLN A 203 -48.37 -0.48 -6.46
C GLN A 203 -47.42 0.73 -6.61
N LYS A 204 -47.27 1.56 -5.57
CA LYS A 204 -46.31 2.69 -5.54
C LYS A 204 -44.86 2.28 -5.23
N LEU A 205 -44.64 1.07 -4.72
CA LEU A 205 -43.32 0.47 -4.42
C LEU A 205 -42.75 -0.33 -5.61
N VAL A 206 -43.47 -0.38 -6.73
CA VAL A 206 -43.03 -1.03 -7.98
C VAL A 206 -41.78 -0.36 -8.58
N ASN A 207 -41.42 0.81 -8.09
CA ASN A 207 -40.20 1.53 -8.43
C ASN A 207 -39.08 1.15 -7.42
N ALA A 208 -38.04 0.47 -7.92
CA ALA A 208 -36.88 0.03 -7.15
C ALA A 208 -36.15 1.16 -6.40
N LYS A 209 -36.17 2.39 -6.93
CA LYS A 209 -35.57 3.57 -6.30
C LYS A 209 -36.29 3.98 -5.00
N ALA A 210 -37.61 3.81 -4.92
CA ALA A 210 -38.35 4.07 -3.69
C ALA A 210 -38.05 3.03 -2.59
N LEU A 211 -37.76 1.79 -3.00
CA LEU A 211 -37.39 0.71 -2.09
C LEU A 211 -35.95 0.87 -1.60
N ILE A 212 -35.00 1.16 -2.50
CA ILE A 212 -33.58 1.41 -2.18
C ILE A 212 -33.44 2.65 -1.28
N ASN A 213 -34.13 3.75 -1.59
CA ASN A 213 -34.06 4.95 -0.77
C ASN A 213 -34.61 4.71 0.65
N LYS A 214 -35.70 3.97 0.79
CA LYS A 214 -36.23 3.61 2.11
C LYS A 214 -35.29 2.66 2.85
N TYR A 215 -34.70 1.69 2.16
CA TYR A 215 -33.74 0.76 2.73
C TYR A 215 -32.47 1.46 3.24
N ASN A 216 -31.90 2.37 2.46
CA ASN A 216 -30.70 3.13 2.84
C ASN A 216 -30.97 4.08 4.02
N VAL A 217 -32.15 4.70 4.07
CA VAL A 217 -32.58 5.51 5.21
C VAL A 217 -32.72 4.67 6.48
N ILE A 218 -33.26 3.45 6.38
CA ILE A 218 -33.37 2.53 7.52
C ILE A 218 -31.98 2.08 7.99
N LYS A 219 -31.07 1.75 7.08
CA LYS A 219 -29.68 1.35 7.40
C LYS A 219 -28.94 2.47 8.14
N LEU A 220 -29.09 3.70 7.66
CA LEU A 220 -28.52 4.88 8.30
C LEU A 220 -29.10 5.12 9.70
N LEU A 221 -30.43 5.07 9.86
CA LEU A 221 -31.07 5.28 11.16
C LEU A 221 -30.69 4.21 12.20
N ILE A 222 -30.49 2.96 11.77
CA ILE A 222 -30.02 1.88 12.65
C ILE A 222 -28.57 2.12 13.06
N SER A 223 -27.67 2.47 12.13
CA SER A 223 -26.27 2.78 12.46
C SER A 223 -26.11 3.95 13.43
N ILE A 224 -27.00 4.96 13.32
CA ILE A 224 -27.02 6.11 14.23
C ILE A 224 -27.48 5.65 15.62
N LYS A 225 -28.52 4.82 15.70
CA LYS A 225 -29.05 4.32 16.97
C LYS A 225 -28.10 3.36 17.69
N GLU A 226 -27.35 2.53 16.98
CA GLU A 226 -26.33 1.65 17.58
C GLU A 226 -25.19 2.47 18.21
N ASN A 227 -24.71 3.50 17.53
CA ASN A 227 -23.68 4.39 18.05
C ASN A 227 -24.15 5.23 19.26
N GLU A 228 -25.44 5.54 19.34
CA GLU A 228 -26.00 6.31 20.45
C GLU A 228 -26.36 5.48 21.70
N SER A 229 -26.62 4.16 21.56
CA SER A 229 -27.31 3.41 22.61
C SER A 229 -26.53 2.29 23.30
N ALA A 230 -25.27 2.03 22.95
CA ALA A 230 -24.45 0.95 23.52
C ALA A 230 -25.14 -0.45 23.54
N LEU A 231 -26.21 -0.60 22.77
CA LEU A 231 -26.99 -1.82 22.63
C LEU A 231 -26.72 -2.40 21.25
N GLU A 232 -26.13 -3.59 21.21
CA GLU A 232 -25.96 -4.36 19.98
C GLU A 232 -27.33 -4.80 19.46
N PHE A 233 -27.72 -4.29 18.29
CA PHE A 233 -28.92 -4.76 17.60
C PHE A 233 -28.59 -6.06 16.84
N ASN A 234 -29.06 -7.19 17.38
CA ASN A 234 -28.94 -8.56 16.82
C ASN A 234 -29.61 -8.78 15.43
N HIS A 235 -29.94 -7.71 14.70
CA HIS A 235 -30.65 -7.74 13.43
C HIS A 235 -29.92 -6.98 12.31
N TYR A 236 -28.80 -6.29 12.58
CA TYR A 236 -28.02 -5.59 11.56
C TYR A 236 -27.42 -6.54 10.53
N ASP A 237 -26.85 -7.66 10.96
CA ASP A 237 -26.34 -8.72 10.07
C ASP A 237 -27.43 -9.32 9.17
N LYS A 238 -28.67 -9.39 9.68
CA LYS A 238 -29.84 -9.84 8.90
C LYS A 238 -30.29 -8.80 7.88
N LEU A 239 -30.02 -7.52 8.15
CA LEU A 239 -30.25 -6.42 7.22
C LEU A 239 -29.19 -6.46 6.11
N LEU A 240 -27.90 -6.54 6.47
CA LEU A 240 -26.78 -6.67 5.52
C LEU A 240 -26.92 -7.88 4.59
N ALA A 241 -27.51 -8.98 5.08
CA ALA A 241 -27.83 -10.15 4.25
C ALA A 241 -28.81 -9.86 3.09
N LEU A 242 -29.49 -8.72 3.07
CA LEU A 242 -30.36 -8.28 1.98
C LEU A 242 -29.60 -7.47 0.90
N ASP A 243 -28.39 -6.98 1.17
CA ASP A 243 -27.58 -6.17 0.24
C ASP A 243 -27.35 -6.90 -1.11
N PRO A 244 -26.95 -8.19 -1.16
CA PRO A 244 -26.71 -8.89 -2.43
C PRO A 244 -27.99 -9.11 -3.25
N ILE A 245 -29.14 -9.20 -2.58
CA ILE A 245 -30.44 -9.38 -3.23
C ILE A 245 -30.87 -8.06 -3.86
N ILE A 246 -30.69 -6.95 -3.14
CA ILE A 246 -31.04 -5.61 -3.63
C ILE A 246 -30.12 -5.21 -4.80
N GLU A 247 -28.81 -5.48 -4.71
CA GLU A 247 -27.84 -5.22 -5.80
C GLU A 247 -28.19 -6.03 -7.06
N LYS A 248 -28.46 -7.33 -6.92
CA LYS A 248 -28.85 -8.20 -8.04
C LYS A 248 -30.10 -7.71 -8.79
N TYR A 249 -31.08 -7.15 -8.08
CA TYR A 249 -32.29 -6.60 -8.70
C TYR A 249 -32.13 -5.15 -9.16
N ALA A 250 -31.20 -4.39 -8.57
CA ALA A 250 -30.83 -3.05 -9.02
C ALA A 250 -30.13 -3.12 -10.39
N ASP A 251 -29.16 -4.03 -10.57
CA ASP A 251 -28.40 -4.17 -11.82
C ASP A 251 -29.27 -4.56 -13.02
N LEU A 252 -30.32 -5.36 -12.80
CA LEU A 252 -31.29 -5.71 -13.85
C LEU A 252 -32.16 -4.52 -14.30
N TYR A 253 -32.25 -3.46 -13.50
CA TYR A 253 -33.10 -2.29 -13.74
C TYR A 253 -32.32 -1.00 -14.09
N TYR A 254 -30.99 -1.00 -13.89
CA TYR A 254 -30.12 0.17 -14.07
C TYR A 254 -29.71 0.46 -15.52
N ASN A 255 -30.16 -0.34 -16.50
CA ASN A 255 -29.99 -0.06 -17.93
C ASN A 255 -30.87 1.10 -18.47
N SER A 256 -31.16 2.15 -17.71
CA SER A 256 -31.84 3.34 -18.27
C SER A 256 -31.17 4.65 -17.84
N ASP A 257 -30.72 5.40 -18.85
CA ASP A 257 -29.99 6.67 -18.88
C ASP A 257 -30.58 7.85 -18.06
N THR A 258 -31.72 7.64 -17.42
CA THR A 258 -32.54 8.71 -16.84
C THR A 258 -32.08 9.20 -15.47
N ILE A 259 -31.33 8.40 -14.71
CA ILE A 259 -30.83 8.76 -13.37
C ILE A 259 -29.52 9.54 -13.47
N THR A 260 -28.61 9.15 -14.36
CA THR A 260 -27.38 9.90 -14.68
C THR A 260 -27.72 11.32 -15.13
N TYR A 261 -28.77 11.49 -15.95
CA TYR A 261 -29.26 12.80 -16.39
C TYR A 261 -29.82 13.66 -15.25
N LYS A 262 -30.55 13.07 -14.30
CA LYS A 262 -31.15 13.82 -13.18
C LYS A 262 -30.17 14.18 -12.07
N LEU A 263 -29.18 13.32 -11.79
CA LEU A 263 -28.06 13.66 -10.90
C LEU A 263 -27.21 14.78 -11.50
N LYS A 264 -26.96 14.73 -12.82
CA LYS A 264 -26.29 15.82 -13.56
C LYS A 264 -27.04 17.15 -13.45
N ASN A 265 -28.38 17.13 -13.52
CA ASN A 265 -29.19 18.35 -13.39
C ASN A 265 -29.27 18.89 -11.95
N ILE A 266 -29.27 18.03 -10.93
CA ILE A 266 -29.22 18.44 -9.52
C ILE A 266 -27.84 19.01 -9.18
N LEU A 267 -26.77 18.41 -9.70
CA LEU A 267 -25.40 18.93 -9.64
C LEU A 267 -25.20 20.20 -10.48
N GLN A 268 -26.09 20.57 -11.39
CA GLN A 268 -25.99 21.82 -12.17
C GLN A 268 -26.75 23.00 -11.53
N ALA A 269 -27.53 22.78 -10.46
CA ALA A 269 -28.42 23.80 -9.92
C ALA A 269 -27.87 24.59 -8.70
N ALA A 270 -26.72 24.21 -8.11
CA ALA A 270 -26.12 24.92 -6.99
C ALA A 270 -24.81 25.66 -7.41
N PRO A 271 -24.63 26.94 -7.04
CA PRO A 271 -23.46 27.73 -7.44
C PRO A 271 -22.12 27.25 -6.83
N ALA A 272 -22.15 26.37 -5.83
CA ALA A 272 -20.96 25.68 -5.31
C ALA A 272 -20.50 24.48 -6.18
N ASN A 273 -21.26 24.09 -7.21
CA ASN A 273 -20.97 22.89 -7.99
C ASN A 273 -20.00 23.09 -9.15
N ASP A 274 -19.83 24.30 -9.70
CA ASP A 274 -18.93 24.50 -10.85
C ASP A 274 -17.47 24.17 -10.47
N ALA A 275 -17.06 24.49 -9.24
CA ALA A 275 -15.74 24.13 -8.71
C ALA A 275 -15.58 22.61 -8.54
N ILE A 276 -16.59 21.93 -7.99
CA ILE A 276 -16.58 20.47 -7.81
C ILE A 276 -16.55 19.75 -9.16
N ILE A 277 -17.38 20.18 -10.10
CA ILE A 277 -17.43 19.63 -11.47
C ILE A 277 -16.09 19.86 -12.16
N LYS A 278 -15.52 21.07 -12.05
CA LYS A 278 -14.19 21.39 -12.61
C LYS A 278 -13.09 20.54 -11.97
N LYS A 279 -13.12 20.31 -10.66
CA LYS A 279 -12.17 19.43 -9.95
C LYS A 279 -12.29 17.97 -10.41
N LEU A 280 -13.51 17.45 -10.54
CA LEU A 280 -13.76 16.10 -11.04
C LEU A 280 -13.27 15.94 -12.49
N GLU A 281 -13.55 16.92 -13.34
CA GLU A 281 -13.09 16.96 -14.73
C GLU A 281 -11.55 17.04 -14.80
N LEU A 282 -10.92 17.86 -13.95
CA LEU A 282 -9.47 17.99 -13.88
C LEU A 282 -8.81 16.69 -13.38
N THR A 283 -9.40 16.04 -12.38
CA THR A 283 -8.93 14.74 -11.87
C THR A 283 -9.01 13.67 -12.95
N LYS A 284 -10.09 13.66 -13.74
CA LYS A 284 -10.25 12.75 -14.87
C LYS A 284 -9.18 12.98 -15.94
N GLN A 285 -8.93 14.24 -16.30
CA GLN A 285 -7.89 14.59 -17.29
C GLN A 285 -6.48 14.24 -16.80
N ILE A 286 -6.18 14.42 -15.51
CA ILE A 286 -4.91 13.99 -14.92
C ILE A 286 -4.76 12.48 -15.07
N LYS A 287 -5.81 11.71 -14.77
CA LYS A 287 -5.78 10.24 -14.89
C LYS A 287 -5.57 9.79 -16.34
N GLU A 288 -6.24 10.42 -17.31
CA GLU A 288 -6.06 10.13 -18.74
C GLU A 288 -4.61 10.41 -19.19
N LEU A 289 -4.01 11.52 -18.74
CA LEU A 289 -2.60 11.84 -19.03
C LEU A 289 -1.60 10.89 -18.34
N GLU A 290 -1.91 10.42 -17.13
CA GLU A 290 -1.09 9.41 -16.44
C GLU A 290 -1.13 8.06 -17.16
N GLU A 291 -2.28 7.67 -17.68
CA GLU A 291 -2.44 6.46 -18.51
C GLU A 291 -1.71 6.59 -19.86
N GLU A 292 -1.83 7.74 -20.53
CA GLU A 292 -1.09 8.05 -21.77
C GLU A 292 0.42 8.01 -21.55
N LEU A 293 0.91 8.68 -20.51
CA LEU A 293 2.32 8.63 -20.13
C LEU A 293 2.75 7.18 -19.84
N ALA A 294 1.97 6.41 -19.09
CA ALA A 294 2.30 5.02 -18.81
C ALA A 294 2.42 4.17 -20.10
N GLU A 295 1.57 4.39 -21.10
CA GLU A 295 1.67 3.71 -22.41
C GLU A 295 2.91 4.14 -23.20
N LEU A 296 3.21 5.44 -23.25
CA LEU A 296 4.45 5.94 -23.89
C LEU A 296 5.71 5.37 -23.23
N LEU A 297 5.66 5.17 -21.92
CA LEU A 297 6.75 4.58 -21.15
C LEU A 297 6.89 3.08 -21.37
N LYS A 298 5.79 2.35 -21.56
CA LYS A 298 5.84 0.91 -21.92
C LYS A 298 6.57 0.66 -23.25
N LEU A 299 6.58 1.63 -24.17
CA LEU A 299 7.34 1.54 -25.41
C LEU A 299 8.85 1.55 -25.19
N HIS A 300 9.30 2.14 -24.08
CA HIS A 300 10.70 2.18 -23.70
C HIS A 300 11.05 0.91 -22.94
N ARG A 301 11.85 0.06 -23.58
CA ARG A 301 12.29 -1.17 -22.94
C ARG A 301 13.23 -0.84 -21.77
N LYS A 302 13.14 -1.63 -20.70
CA LYS A 302 13.92 -1.44 -19.46
C LYS A 302 15.43 -1.28 -19.73
N ASP A 303 15.99 -2.06 -20.66
CA ASP A 303 17.39 -1.98 -21.09
C ASP A 303 17.77 -0.60 -21.65
N GLN A 304 16.85 0.09 -22.32
CA GLN A 304 17.09 1.45 -22.83
C GLN A 304 17.18 2.47 -21.69
N ILE A 305 16.30 2.36 -20.69
CA ILE A 305 16.32 3.23 -19.50
C ILE A 305 17.62 3.00 -18.73
N GLU A 306 17.98 1.74 -18.48
CA GLU A 306 19.24 1.38 -17.82
C GLU A 306 20.45 1.92 -18.58
N ALA A 307 20.47 1.81 -19.91
CA ALA A 307 21.53 2.36 -20.76
C ALA A 307 21.63 3.88 -20.66
N LYS A 308 20.50 4.60 -20.63
CA LYS A 308 20.49 6.06 -20.46
C LYS A 308 20.96 6.47 -19.06
N ILE A 309 20.63 5.72 -18.00
CA ILE A 309 21.15 5.95 -16.64
C ILE A 309 22.66 5.71 -16.59
N HIS A 310 23.14 4.63 -17.21
CA HIS A 310 24.58 4.39 -17.36
C HIS A 310 25.26 5.57 -18.07
N ALA A 311 24.67 6.08 -19.16
CA ALA A 311 25.19 7.23 -19.88
C ALA A 311 25.18 8.50 -19.02
N TYR A 312 24.13 8.73 -18.22
CA TYR A 312 24.06 9.85 -17.27
C TYR A 312 25.24 9.83 -16.29
N PHE A 313 25.49 8.69 -15.63
CA PHE A 313 26.62 8.54 -14.70
C PHE A 313 28.00 8.47 -15.38
N GLN A 314 28.06 8.44 -16.71
CA GLN A 314 29.31 8.51 -17.48
C GLN A 314 29.55 9.91 -18.07
N SER A 315 28.54 10.77 -18.10
CA SER A 315 28.64 12.13 -18.66
C SER A 315 29.41 13.05 -17.72
N THR A 316 30.27 13.89 -18.30
CA THR A 316 31.03 14.92 -17.57
C THR A 316 30.27 16.24 -17.43
N GLU A 317 29.12 16.39 -18.08
CA GLU A 317 28.38 17.66 -18.16
C GLU A 317 27.42 17.89 -16.97
N GLN A 318 27.06 16.83 -16.25
CA GLN A 318 26.06 16.85 -15.17
C GLN A 318 26.56 17.55 -13.91
N GLU A 319 25.68 18.17 -13.12
CA GLU A 319 26.07 18.79 -11.84
C GLU A 319 26.46 17.77 -10.76
N ASP A 320 27.25 18.22 -9.77
CA ASP A 320 27.58 17.40 -8.62
C ASP A 320 26.33 17.15 -7.78
N LEU A 321 26.14 15.91 -7.37
CA LEU A 321 24.99 15.50 -6.57
C LEU A 321 25.35 15.60 -5.08
N VAL A 322 24.69 16.51 -4.37
CA VAL A 322 25.00 16.84 -2.97
C VAL A 322 23.83 16.50 -2.06
N SER A 323 24.11 15.86 -0.92
CA SER A 323 23.13 15.65 0.14
C SER A 323 23.77 15.66 1.52
N GLN A 324 23.00 16.01 2.56
CA GLN A 324 23.47 16.09 3.93
C GLN A 324 22.82 15.00 4.77
N PHE A 325 23.63 14.29 5.55
CA PHE A 325 23.16 13.29 6.49
C PHE A 325 23.98 13.32 7.79
N GLY A 326 23.29 13.56 8.90
CA GLY A 326 23.90 13.73 10.22
C GLY A 326 24.83 14.94 10.26
N LYS A 327 26.12 14.71 10.49
CA LYS A 327 27.16 15.77 10.57
C LYS A 327 27.97 15.93 9.28
N TYR A 328 27.57 15.24 8.22
CA TYR A 328 28.34 15.14 6.99
C TYR A 328 27.51 15.51 5.77
N GLU A 329 28.19 16.10 4.79
CA GLU A 329 27.75 16.32 3.43
C GLU A 329 28.41 15.28 2.53
N TYR A 330 27.62 14.67 1.66
CA TYR A 330 28.01 13.66 0.69
C TYR A 330 27.89 14.25 -0.69
N ILE A 331 28.99 14.20 -1.45
CA ILE A 331 29.10 14.83 -2.77
C ILE A 331 29.49 13.74 -3.77
N LEU A 332 28.55 13.31 -4.60
CA LEU A 332 28.80 12.44 -5.74
C LEU A 332 29.09 13.30 -6.96
N THR A 333 30.36 13.41 -7.29
CA THR A 333 30.88 14.32 -8.33
C THR A 333 30.76 13.74 -9.74
N ARG A 334 30.85 14.61 -10.73
CA ARG A 334 30.81 14.26 -12.18
C ARG A 334 31.91 13.27 -12.60
N ASP A 335 33.07 13.31 -11.95
CA ASP A 335 34.16 12.34 -12.17
C ASP A 335 33.90 10.98 -11.50
N ARG A 336 32.66 10.78 -11.01
CA ARG A 336 32.13 9.55 -10.43
C ARG A 336 32.80 9.20 -9.11
N ARG A 337 33.11 10.20 -8.30
CA ARG A 337 33.69 10.04 -6.97
C ARG A 337 32.70 10.45 -5.90
N LEU A 338 32.65 9.69 -4.82
CA LEU A 338 31.86 10.05 -3.66
C LEU A 338 32.78 10.62 -2.58
N TYR A 339 32.59 11.88 -2.24
CA TYR A 339 33.27 12.55 -1.13
C TYR A 339 32.36 12.67 0.08
N GLN A 340 32.95 12.66 1.27
CA GLN A 340 32.31 12.97 2.54
C GLN A 340 33.04 14.16 3.17
N LYS A 341 32.29 15.21 3.51
CA LYS A 341 32.78 16.45 4.12
C LYS A 341 32.01 16.75 5.42
N PRO A 342 32.66 17.11 6.54
CA PRO A 342 31.95 17.52 7.75
C PRO A 342 31.24 18.88 7.54
N ILE A 343 30.00 19.01 8.02
CA ILE A 343 29.20 20.24 7.89
C ILE A 343 29.72 21.34 8.84
N SER A 344 30.15 20.97 10.06
CA SER A 344 30.31 21.92 11.17
C SER A 344 31.76 22.26 11.56
N GLN A 345 32.74 22.19 10.65
CA GLN A 345 34.15 22.40 11.01
C GLN A 345 34.86 23.47 10.18
N GLU A 346 35.75 24.23 10.86
CA GLU A 346 36.79 25.08 10.25
C GLU A 346 37.84 24.26 9.47
N ASN A 347 37.84 22.93 9.63
CA ASN A 347 38.75 22.03 8.92
C ASN A 347 38.10 21.49 7.64
N ASP A 348 38.67 21.85 6.50
CA ASP A 348 38.31 21.37 5.14
C ASP A 348 38.75 19.91 4.88
N ASN A 349 38.66 19.04 5.89
CA ASN A 349 38.98 17.61 5.71
C ASN A 349 37.89 16.94 4.88
N ILE A 350 38.15 16.77 3.59
CA ILE A 350 37.30 16.04 2.65
C ILE A 350 37.87 14.63 2.49
N TYR A 351 37.03 13.61 2.68
CA TYR A 351 37.43 12.21 2.54
C TYR A 351 36.81 11.61 1.28
N LEU A 352 37.64 11.00 0.42
CA LEU A 352 37.17 10.20 -0.69
C LEU A 352 36.67 8.85 -0.15
N ILE A 353 35.37 8.59 -0.28
CA ILE A 353 34.76 7.30 0.08
C ILE A 353 35.06 6.26 -0.99
N GLY A 354 35.00 6.63 -2.27
CA GLY A 354 35.36 5.76 -3.39
C GLY A 354 35.03 6.37 -4.74
N GLU A 355 35.54 5.73 -5.78
CA GLU A 355 35.28 5.99 -7.20
C GLU A 355 34.33 4.91 -7.73
N LEU A 356 33.40 5.29 -8.60
CA LEU A 356 32.41 4.40 -9.19
C LEU A 356 33.10 3.35 -10.04
N ASP A 357 32.99 2.11 -9.61
CA ASP A 357 33.56 0.95 -10.27
C ASP A 357 32.52 0.23 -11.12
N SER A 358 31.33 0.01 -10.56
CA SER A 358 30.22 -0.61 -11.29
C SER A 358 28.86 -0.09 -10.85
N LEU A 359 27.98 0.03 -11.84
CA LEU A 359 26.55 0.28 -11.68
C LEU A 359 25.83 -1.01 -12.07
N LYS A 360 24.90 -1.48 -11.23
CA LYS A 360 24.16 -2.72 -11.45
C LYS A 360 22.70 -2.52 -11.11
N PHE A 361 21.82 -3.11 -11.91
CA PHE A 361 20.43 -3.33 -11.56
C PHE A 361 20.31 -4.76 -11.04
N ASP A 362 19.89 -4.96 -9.79
CA ASP A 362 19.61 -6.29 -9.25
C ASP A 362 18.32 -6.84 -9.86
N ASN A 363 18.42 -7.23 -11.13
CA ASN A 363 17.33 -7.77 -11.95
C ASN A 363 17.28 -9.30 -11.90
N SER A 364 18.01 -9.95 -10.98
CA SER A 364 18.16 -11.40 -11.00
C SER A 364 16.87 -12.11 -10.58
N GLU A 365 15.96 -12.38 -11.53
CA GLU A 365 14.67 -13.07 -11.35
C GLU A 365 14.77 -14.34 -10.46
N GLU A 366 15.92 -15.04 -10.48
CA GLU A 366 16.14 -16.29 -9.74
C GLU A 366 16.74 -16.14 -8.33
N SER A 367 17.27 -14.97 -7.95
CA SER A 367 17.79 -14.68 -6.58
C SER A 367 16.88 -13.71 -5.81
N ASN A 368 15.73 -13.37 -6.41
CA ASN A 368 15.07 -12.10 -6.17
C ASN A 368 14.18 -12.07 -4.93
N ASN A 369 13.49 -13.16 -4.58
CA ASN A 369 12.56 -13.11 -3.46
C ASN A 369 13.28 -12.78 -2.14
N ASP A 370 14.37 -13.46 -1.80
CA ASP A 370 15.00 -13.26 -0.48
C ASP A 370 15.71 -11.90 -0.35
N LYS A 371 16.42 -11.44 -1.39
CA LYS A 371 17.13 -10.15 -1.35
C LYS A 371 16.18 -8.96 -1.42
N LYS A 372 15.18 -9.03 -2.29
CA LYS A 372 14.15 -7.98 -2.39
C LYS A 372 13.29 -7.94 -1.13
N THR A 373 12.94 -9.11 -0.58
CA THR A 373 12.25 -9.20 0.72
C THR A 373 13.08 -8.61 1.84
N LYS A 374 14.40 -8.85 1.85
CA LYS A 374 15.28 -8.24 2.85
C LYS A 374 15.31 -6.72 2.73
N PHE A 375 15.46 -6.20 1.52
CA PHE A 375 15.47 -4.75 1.30
C PHE A 375 14.14 -4.08 1.68
N ILE A 376 13.01 -4.67 1.31
CA ILE A 376 11.70 -4.15 1.69
C ILE A 376 11.49 -4.23 3.19
N LYS A 377 11.89 -5.35 3.82
CA LYS A 377 11.89 -5.47 5.27
C LYS A 377 12.69 -4.33 5.89
N ASP A 378 13.86 -4.00 5.34
CA ASP A 378 14.66 -2.87 5.80
C ASP A 378 13.92 -1.53 5.61
N ILE A 379 13.26 -1.27 4.47
CA ILE A 379 12.49 -0.03 4.25
C ILE A 379 11.30 0.08 5.19
N ILE A 380 10.46 -0.96 5.26
CA ILE A 380 9.27 -0.98 6.12
C ILE A 380 9.73 -0.80 7.55
N TRP A 381 10.70 -1.59 8.00
CA TRP A 381 11.24 -1.48 9.34
C TRP A 381 11.70 -0.06 9.67
N LYS A 382 12.37 0.63 8.74
CA LYS A 382 12.83 2.03 8.94
C LYS A 382 11.70 3.03 8.99
N GLN A 383 10.71 2.92 8.09
CA GLN A 383 9.54 3.80 8.13
C GLN A 383 8.82 3.67 9.46
N VAL A 384 8.73 2.44 9.96
CA VAL A 384 8.11 2.11 11.23
C VAL A 384 8.95 2.59 12.43
N GLN A 385 10.28 2.56 12.33
CA GLN A 385 11.13 3.08 13.41
C GLN A 385 11.01 4.60 13.57
N ASN A 386 10.64 5.32 12.51
CA ASN A 386 10.52 6.77 12.52
C ASN A 386 9.13 7.25 13.00
N THR A 387 8.14 6.37 13.00
CA THR A 387 6.82 6.61 13.57
C THR A 387 6.80 6.07 15.02
N GLU A 388 6.04 6.68 15.93
CA GLU A 388 5.92 6.19 17.33
C GLU A 388 5.15 4.85 17.43
N THR A 389 5.07 4.11 16.33
CA THR A 389 4.10 3.04 16.11
C THR A 389 4.71 1.68 16.41
N ASN A 390 4.55 1.28 17.67
CA ASN A 390 5.06 0.02 18.18
C ASN A 390 4.50 -1.24 17.49
N HIS A 391 3.43 -1.11 16.69
CA HIS A 391 2.67 -2.24 16.14
C HIS A 391 3.21 -2.77 14.81
N LEU A 392 3.66 -1.90 13.89
CA LEU A 392 4.09 -2.34 12.57
C LEU A 392 5.42 -3.13 12.60
N HIS A 393 6.25 -2.93 13.63
CA HIS A 393 7.53 -3.63 13.77
C HIS A 393 7.36 -5.14 13.78
N LYS A 394 6.21 -5.61 14.29
CA LYS A 394 5.94 -7.04 14.43
C LYS A 394 5.33 -7.65 13.16
N ALA A 395 4.76 -6.85 12.28
CA ALA A 395 3.87 -7.31 11.21
C ALA A 395 4.37 -6.92 9.80
N ILE A 396 5.62 -7.25 9.47
CA ILE A 396 6.14 -6.98 8.12
C ILE A 396 5.47 -7.92 7.10
N PRO A 397 4.89 -7.43 6.01
CA PRO A 397 4.08 -8.24 5.11
C PRO A 397 4.94 -9.29 4.41
N SER A 398 4.34 -10.43 4.13
CA SER A 398 4.94 -11.48 3.33
C SER A 398 5.17 -11.00 1.89
N ALA A 399 6.16 -11.60 1.22
CA ALA A 399 6.61 -11.20 -0.11
C ALA A 399 5.53 -11.34 -1.20
N ASP A 400 4.50 -12.15 -0.94
CA ASP A 400 3.35 -12.41 -1.80
C ASP A 400 2.17 -11.45 -1.55
N SER A 401 2.26 -10.55 -0.56
CA SER A 401 1.19 -9.58 -0.29
C SER A 401 1.13 -8.47 -1.36
N GLU A 402 -0.07 -7.98 -1.65
CA GLU A 402 -0.27 -6.87 -2.60
C GLU A 402 0.47 -5.59 -2.14
N ILE A 403 0.50 -5.35 -0.84
CA ILE A 403 1.24 -4.26 -0.19
C ILE A 403 2.72 -4.36 -0.51
N PHE A 404 3.30 -5.56 -0.36
CA PHE A 404 4.70 -5.80 -0.69
C PHE A 404 4.97 -5.53 -2.17
N GLY A 405 4.07 -5.95 -3.07
CA GLY A 405 4.15 -5.63 -4.50
C GLY A 405 4.20 -4.13 -4.79
N LYS A 406 3.37 -3.32 -4.13
CA LYS A 406 3.38 -1.86 -4.28
C LYS A 406 4.66 -1.20 -3.73
N ILE A 407 5.24 -1.76 -2.67
CA ILE A 407 6.51 -1.29 -2.09
C ILE A 407 7.70 -1.73 -2.96
N MET A 408 7.61 -2.88 -3.64
CA MET A 408 8.60 -3.36 -4.61
C MET A 408 8.82 -2.37 -5.75
N ASP A 409 7.76 -1.68 -6.18
CA ASP A 409 7.84 -0.70 -7.25
C ASP A 409 8.67 0.55 -6.87
N LEU A 410 9.05 0.72 -5.59
CA LEU A 410 9.89 1.83 -5.12
C LEU A 410 11.39 1.57 -5.25
N ASN A 411 11.82 0.31 -5.45
CA ASN A 411 13.23 -0.01 -5.63
C ASN A 411 13.41 -0.83 -6.91
N ASN A 412 13.98 -0.17 -7.91
CA ASN A 412 14.37 -0.78 -9.18
C ASN A 412 15.63 -1.66 -9.10
N GLY A 413 16.22 -1.81 -7.91
CA GLY A 413 17.42 -2.60 -7.65
C GLY A 413 18.71 -1.91 -8.08
N LEU A 414 18.70 -0.59 -8.31
CA LEU A 414 19.89 0.16 -8.71
C LEU A 414 20.91 0.23 -7.56
N GLU A 415 22.06 -0.38 -7.77
CA GLU A 415 23.21 -0.33 -6.88
C GLU A 415 24.44 0.29 -7.56
N LEU A 416 25.08 1.24 -6.86
CA LEU A 416 26.40 1.76 -7.24
C LEU A 416 27.46 1.17 -6.31
N ASN A 417 28.50 0.57 -6.87
CA ASN A 417 29.65 0.06 -6.12
C ASN A 417 30.83 1.01 -6.30
N LEU A 418 31.31 1.55 -5.18
CA LEU A 418 32.38 2.52 -5.08
C LEU A 418 33.60 1.89 -4.40
N PHE A 419 34.79 1.98 -5.00
CA PHE A 419 36.03 1.44 -4.46
C PHE A 419 37.18 2.46 -4.53
N ARG A 420 38.36 2.09 -4.02
CA ARG A 420 39.58 2.90 -4.13
C ARG A 420 39.51 4.27 -3.44
N GLY A 421 38.71 4.38 -2.38
CA GLY A 421 38.70 5.58 -1.56
C GLY A 421 39.98 5.77 -0.76
N ASP A 422 39.99 6.81 0.06
CA ASP A 422 41.14 7.17 0.89
C ASP A 422 41.49 6.06 1.88
N LYS A 423 42.78 6.00 2.24
CA LYS A 423 43.25 5.08 3.26
C LYS A 423 42.62 5.43 4.60
N CYS A 424 41.94 4.47 5.19
CA CYS A 424 41.32 4.63 6.48
C CYS A 424 42.32 4.38 7.61
N TRP A 425 42.10 4.99 8.78
CA TRP A 425 42.99 4.80 9.93
C TRP A 425 42.97 3.34 10.40
N MET A 426 44.14 2.68 10.30
CA MET A 426 44.31 1.25 10.60
C MET A 426 43.28 0.35 9.88
N GLY A 427 42.84 0.74 8.68
CA GLY A 427 41.81 0.04 7.93
C GLY A 427 42.18 -0.13 6.45
N PRO A 428 41.33 -0.82 5.69
CA PRO A 428 41.47 -0.85 4.23
C PRO A 428 41.22 0.55 3.64
N ARG A 429 41.39 0.68 2.33
CA ARG A 429 40.86 1.85 1.60
C ARG A 429 39.35 1.88 1.74
N ARG A 430 38.79 3.10 1.82
CA ARG A 430 37.35 3.28 1.88
C ARG A 430 36.66 2.70 0.64
N SER A 431 35.46 2.19 0.85
CA SER A 431 34.58 1.70 -0.21
C SER A 431 33.13 1.85 0.24
N ALA A 432 32.21 1.95 -0.71
CA ALA A 432 30.79 2.04 -0.41
C ALA A 432 29.95 1.28 -1.42
N LYS A 433 28.80 0.79 -0.97
CA LYS A 433 27.70 0.37 -1.82
C LYS A 433 26.56 1.37 -1.62
N ILE A 434 26.13 2.05 -2.69
CA ILE A 434 24.93 2.88 -2.68
C ILE A 434 23.76 2.04 -3.17
N ARG A 435 22.65 1.99 -2.42
CA ARG A 435 21.36 1.48 -2.88
C ARG A 435 20.45 2.66 -3.16
N MET A 436 19.90 2.74 -4.36
CA MET A 436 18.97 3.79 -4.72
C MET A 436 17.53 3.31 -4.52
N HIS A 437 16.71 4.12 -3.86
CA HIS A 437 15.26 3.96 -3.85
C HIS A 437 14.62 5.18 -4.50
N CYS A 438 13.43 5.00 -5.03
CA CYS A 438 12.71 6.05 -5.70
C CYS A 438 12.45 7.23 -4.75
N SER A 439 12.76 8.43 -5.23
CA SER A 439 12.49 9.71 -4.57
C SER A 439 12.35 10.82 -5.62
N VAL A 440 11.78 11.94 -5.22
CA VAL A 440 11.68 13.16 -6.05
C VAL A 440 13.00 13.94 -6.11
N ASN A 441 13.94 13.63 -5.22
CA ASN A 441 15.23 14.28 -5.15
C ASN A 441 16.21 13.61 -6.12
N MET A 442 17.15 14.38 -6.68
CA MET A 442 18.20 13.81 -7.54
C MET A 442 19.13 12.87 -6.77
N PHE A 443 19.49 13.28 -5.56
CA PHE A 443 20.37 12.55 -4.66
C PHE A 443 20.10 12.99 -3.23
N ASP A 444 19.62 12.07 -2.41
CA ASP A 444 19.28 12.34 -1.02
C ASP A 444 19.74 11.18 -0.13
N VAL A 445 20.81 11.37 0.63
CA VAL A 445 21.37 10.34 1.52
C VAL A 445 20.43 10.18 2.71
N VAL A 446 19.72 9.05 2.72
CA VAL A 446 18.77 8.69 3.77
C VAL A 446 19.46 7.99 4.93
N GLU A 447 20.48 7.18 4.65
CA GLU A 447 21.20 6.46 5.68
C GLU A 447 22.63 6.12 5.27
N VAL A 448 23.52 6.07 6.26
CA VAL A 448 24.90 5.58 6.10
C VAL A 448 25.22 4.60 7.22
N VAL A 449 25.50 3.35 6.84
CA VAL A 449 25.86 2.26 7.76
C VAL A 449 27.26 1.75 7.44
N GLU A 450 28.14 1.74 8.43
CA GLU A 450 29.46 1.11 8.31
C GLU A 450 29.36 -0.40 8.55
N VAL A 451 29.17 -1.18 7.48
CA VAL A 451 28.98 -2.64 7.54
C VAL A 451 30.25 -3.40 7.93
N LYS A 452 31.41 -2.86 7.56
CA LYS A 452 32.75 -3.31 7.97
C LYS A 452 33.62 -2.08 8.08
N LYS A 453 34.74 -2.20 8.79
CA LYS A 453 35.71 -1.10 8.93
C LYS A 453 36.03 -0.47 7.57
N CYS A 454 35.62 0.79 7.39
CA CYS A 454 35.78 1.63 6.21
C CYS A 454 35.07 1.12 4.95
N SER A 455 34.02 0.31 5.12
CA SER A 455 33.12 -0.18 4.08
C SER A 455 31.71 0.27 4.44
N TYR A 456 31.12 1.10 3.60
CA TYR A 456 29.83 1.71 3.87
C TYR A 456 28.72 1.09 3.02
N LEU A 457 27.51 1.05 3.57
CA LEU A 457 26.26 0.86 2.85
C LEU A 457 25.49 2.17 2.98
N ILE A 458 25.18 2.79 1.86
CA ILE A 458 24.55 4.11 1.80
C ILE A 458 23.22 3.94 1.10
N ASP A 459 22.13 4.31 1.77
CA ASP A 459 20.81 4.33 1.15
C ASP A 459 20.50 5.74 0.67
N VAL A 460 20.12 5.86 -0.60
CA VAL A 460 19.92 7.13 -1.28
C VAL A 460 18.54 7.16 -1.91
N GLY A 461 17.75 8.18 -1.58
CA GLY A 461 16.58 8.57 -2.36
C GLY A 461 17.04 9.26 -3.64
N SER A 462 16.64 8.72 -4.79
CA SER A 462 16.98 9.30 -6.09
C SER A 462 15.87 9.08 -7.11
N VAL A 463 15.71 10.03 -8.05
CA VAL A 463 14.91 9.84 -9.25
C VAL A 463 15.38 8.62 -10.06
N PHE A 464 16.68 8.29 -10.02
CA PHE A 464 17.22 7.10 -10.67
C PHE A 464 16.75 5.79 -10.06
N GLY A 465 16.14 5.83 -8.86
CA GLY A 465 15.47 4.69 -8.24
C GLY A 465 14.05 4.42 -8.78
N CYS A 466 13.50 5.32 -9.60
CA CYS A 466 12.10 5.32 -10.03
C CYS A 466 11.86 4.69 -11.42
N ILE A 467 12.61 3.66 -11.82
CA ILE A 467 12.51 3.05 -13.17
C ILE A 467 11.15 2.38 -13.41
#